data_AF-A0A946H506-F1
#
_entry.id   AF-A0A946H506-F1
#
_cell.length_a   1.000
_cell.length_b   1.000
_cell.length_c   1.000
_cell.angle_alpha   90.00
_cell.angle_beta   90.00
_cell.angle_gamma   90.00
#
_symmetry.space_group_name_H-M   'P 1'
#
loop_
_entity.id
_entity.type
_entity.pdbx_description
1 polymer ?
#
loop_
_entity_poly.entity_id
_entity_poly.type
_entity_poly.pdbx_seq_one_letter_code
_entity_poly.pdbx_strand_id
1 'polypeptide(L)' 'ERHCNFLINSGKASATELEELGEEVRRRVFESQGVRLEWEIRRIGRHPASRRAAR' A
#
# COMPACT_ATOMS: atom_id res chain seq x y z
N GLU A 1 -12.70 13.02 14.17
CA GLU A 1 -13.07 11.64 13.77
C GLU A 1 -11.91 11.02 13.00
N ARG A 2 -11.54 9.76 13.26
CA ARG A 2 -10.45 9.06 12.58
C ARG A 2 -11.01 7.76 12.03
N HIS A 3 -10.75 7.47 10.77
CA HIS A 3 -11.30 6.30 10.09
C HIS A 3 -10.15 5.45 9.54
N CYS A 4 -10.16 4.16 9.85
CA CYS A 4 -9.05 3.23 9.56
C CYS A 4 -8.81 2.99 8.05
N ASN A 5 -9.71 3.46 7.18
CA ASN A 5 -9.66 3.22 5.75
C ASN A 5 -8.91 4.32 4.99
N PHE A 6 -8.34 5.29 5.71
CA PHE A 6 -7.54 6.35 5.12
C PHE A 6 -6.05 6.06 5.30
N LEU A 7 -5.34 5.96 4.17
CA LEU A 7 -3.90 6.11 4.14
C LEU A 7 -3.58 7.60 3.97
N ILE A 8 -3.04 8.22 5.02
CA ILE A 8 -2.75 9.66 5.05
C ILE A 8 -1.25 9.87 4.94
N ASN A 9 -0.83 10.64 3.95
CA ASN A 9 0.51 11.20 3.95
C ASN A 9 0.57 12.40 4.89
N SER A 10 1.06 12.21 6.11
CA SER A 10 1.24 13.28 7.10
C SER A 10 2.52 14.10 6.91
N GLY A 11 3.28 13.85 5.84
CA GLY A 11 4.56 14.51 5.57
C GLY A 11 4.98 14.37 4.11
N LYS A 12 6.12 13.71 3.88
CA LYS A 12 6.73 13.56 2.54
C LYS A 12 6.77 12.09 2.08
N ALA A 13 5.81 11.28 2.52
CA ALA A 13 5.75 9.88 2.10
C ALA A 13 5.64 9.77 0.57
N SER A 14 6.46 8.89 0.00
CA SER A 14 6.45 8.51 -1.40
C SER A 14 5.30 7.54 -1.72
N ALA A 15 5.01 7.37 -3.02
CA ALA A 15 4.03 6.38 -3.47
C ALA A 15 4.39 4.96 -3.00
N THR A 16 5.68 4.60 -3.06
CA THR A 16 6.18 3.30 -2.61
C THR A 16 5.89 3.07 -1.12
N GLU A 17 6.17 4.05 -0.26
CA GLU A 17 5.92 3.93 1.18
C GLU A 17 4.42 3.76 1.51
N LEU A 18 3.54 4.45 0.77
CA LEU A 18 2.08 4.29 0.92
C LEU A 18 1.60 2.90 0.44
N GLU A 19 2.13 2.43 -0.68
CA GLU A 19 1.81 1.10 -1.22
C GLU A 19 2.31 -0.02 -0.28
N GLU A 20 3.53 0.09 0.25
CA GLU A 20 4.11 -0.85 1.22
C GLU A 20 3.28 -0.90 2.51
N LEU A 21 2.87 0.26 3.03
CA LEU A 21 1.97 0.32 4.19
C LEU A 21 0.64 -0.38 3.92
N GLY A 22 0.05 -0.17 2.74
CA GLY A 22 -1.18 -0.83 2.35
C GLY A 22 -1.03 -2.35 2.23
N GLU A 23 0.05 -2.84 1.61
CA GLU A 23 0.32 -4.29 1.54
C GLU A 23 0.55 -4.90 2.93
N GLU A 24 1.20 -4.19 3.85
CA GLU A 24 1.37 -4.65 5.24
C GLU A 24 0.02 -4.73 5.98
N VAL A 25 -0.87 -3.74 5.81
CA VAL A 25 -2.22 -3.79 6.37
C VAL A 25 -3.00 -4.98 5.81
N ARG A 26 -2.95 -5.20 4.48
CA ARG A 26 -3.60 -6.33 3.81
C ARG A 26 -3.10 -7.67 4.36
N ARG A 27 -1.78 -7.81 4.54
CA ARG A 27 -1.15 -9.01 5.12
C ARG A 27 -1.65 -9.27 6.53
N ARG A 28 -1.61 -8.26 7.40
CA ARG A 28 -2.04 -8.40 8.80
C ARG A 28 -3.53 -8.73 8.93
N VAL A 29 -4.39 -8.11 8.12
CA VAL A 29 -5.82 -8.41 8.13
C VAL A 29 -6.08 -9.84 7.68
N PHE A 30 -5.37 -10.31 6.66
CA PHE A 30 -5.47 -11.71 6.24
C PHE A 30 -4.99 -12.67 7.33
N GLU A 31 -3.84 -12.42 7.97
CA GLU A 31 -3.30 -13.28 9.03
C GLU A 31 -4.18 -13.32 10.28
N SER A 32 -4.76 -12.18 10.65
CA SER A 32 -5.55 -12.07 11.89
C SER A 32 -7.02 -12.42 11.72
N GLN A 33 -7.60 -12.23 10.53
CA GLN A 33 -9.05 -12.38 10.30
C GLN A 33 -9.39 -13.35 9.16
N GLY A 34 -8.41 -13.84 8.40
CA GLY A 34 -8.65 -14.66 7.21
C GLY A 34 -9.26 -13.89 6.02
N VAL A 35 -9.40 -12.57 6.13
CA VAL A 35 -10.02 -11.72 5.11
C VAL A 35 -8.98 -11.17 4.15
N ARG A 36 -9.18 -11.38 2.84
CA ARG A 36 -8.35 -10.77 1.80
C ARG A 36 -8.96 -9.43 1.40
N LEU A 37 -8.32 -8.35 1.81
CA LEU A 37 -8.68 -7.02 1.33
C LEU A 37 -8.31 -6.86 -0.15
N GLU A 38 -8.94 -5.92 -0.83
CA GLU A 38 -8.66 -5.52 -2.22
C GLU A 38 -8.43 -4.01 -2.29
N TRP A 39 -7.61 -3.57 -3.24
CA TRP A 39 -7.39 -2.15 -3.44
C TRP A 39 -8.60 -1.55 -4.15
N GLU A 40 -9.23 -0.55 -3.55
CA GLU A 40 -10.26 0.25 -4.21
C GLU A 40 -9.65 1.23 -5.21
N ILE A 41 -8.46 1.77 -4.88
CA ILE A 41 -7.77 2.76 -5.71
C ILE A 41 -6.92 2.13 -6.80
N ARG A 42 -6.77 2.86 -7.90
CA ARG A 42 -5.85 2.49 -8.99
C ARG A 42 -4.44 2.98 -8.68
N ARG A 43 -3.47 2.07 -8.73
CA ARG A 43 -2.03 2.38 -8.67
C ARG A 43 -1.50 2.57 -10.09
N ILE A 44 -0.87 3.71 -10.35
CA ILE A 44 -0.35 4.08 -11.68
C ILE A 44 1.13 4.43 -11.57
N GLY A 45 1.94 3.91 -12.49
CA GLY A 45 3.39 4.12 -12.52
C GLY A 45 4.13 2.80 -12.59
N ARG A 46 5.47 2.86 -12.48
CA ARG A 46 6.31 1.68 -12.35
C ARG A 46 6.98 1.70 -10.99
N HIS A 47 6.93 0.56 -10.29
CA HIS A 47 7.64 0.42 -9.04
C HIS A 47 9.15 0.66 -9.25
N PRO A 48 9.84 1.38 -8.35
CA PRO A 48 11.27 1.67 -8.51
C PRO A 48 12.14 0.42 -8.73
N ALA A 49 11.78 -0.70 -8.09
CA ALA A 49 12.47 -1.98 -8.28
C ALA A 49 12.38 -2.50 -9.73
N SER A 50 11.26 -2.27 -10.41
CA SER A 50 11.07 -2.68 -11.81
C SER A 50 12.01 -1.95 -12.76
N ARG A 51 12.51 -0.77 -12.38
CA ARG A 51 13.47 0.01 -13.20
C ARG A 51 14.89 -0.56 -13.15
N ARG A 52 15.26 -1.28 -12.08
CA ARG A 52 16.57 -1.94 -11.95
C ARG A 52 16.64 -3.23 -12.77
N ALA A 53 15.54 -3.96 -12.90
CA ALA A 53 15.48 -5.20 -13.68
C ALA A 53 15.52 -4.99 -15.20
N ALA A 54 15.30 -3.77 -15.67
CA ALA A 54 15.32 -3.40 -17.09
C ALA A 54 16.69 -2.85 -17.57
N ARG A 55 17.73 -2.94 -16.74
CA ARG A 55 19.13 -2.63 -17.07
C ARG A 55 19.93 -3.92 -17.05
#